data_AF-A0A0D2P8T4-F1
#
_entry.id   AF-A0A0D2P8T4-F1
#
_cell.length_a   1.000
_cell.length_b   1.000
_cell.length_c   1.000
_cell.angle_alpha   90.00
_cell.angle_beta   90.00
_cell.angle_gamma   90.00
#
_symmetry.space_group_name_H-M   'P 1'
#
loop_
_entity.id
_entity.type
_entity.pdbx_description
1 polymer ?
#
loop_
_entity_poly.entity_id
_entity_poly.type
_entity_poly.pdbx_seq_one_letter_code
_entity_poly.pdbx_strand_id
1 'polypeptide(L)'
;MAFMESELPTFKEKNPQLEVVTELIRGQHPHLKGFYKNKNERVVCVKNMTPEDILLYATRLRNALGRKVVKLRTRHVTKHPSVQGTWTTDVKF
;
A
#
# COMPACT_ATOMS: atom_id res chain seq x y z
N MET A 1 13.75 -7.40 19.14
CA MET A 1 12.67 -8.34 18.73
C MET A 1 11.30 -7.94 19.27
N ALA A 2 11.10 -6.71 19.76
CA ALA A 2 9.85 -6.32 20.42
C ALA A 2 8.60 -6.38 19.53
N PHE A 3 8.66 -5.90 18.27
CA PHE A 3 7.49 -5.89 17.37
C PHE A 3 6.90 -7.28 17.08
N MET A 4 7.76 -8.30 16.95
CA MET A 4 7.34 -9.66 16.59
C MET A 4 6.49 -10.31 17.68
N GLU A 5 6.77 -9.96 18.94
CA GLU A 5 6.09 -10.52 20.11
C GLU A 5 4.91 -9.65 20.54
N SER A 6 5.04 -8.31 20.49
CA SER A 6 4.01 -7.40 20.99
C SER A 6 2.91 -7.09 19.96
N GLU A 7 3.28 -6.63 18.76
CA GLU A 7 2.34 -6.05 17.81
C GLU A 7 1.90 -7.01 16.71
N LEU A 8 2.80 -7.90 16.27
CA LEU A 8 2.54 -8.78 15.14
C LEU A 8 1.34 -9.73 15.35
N PRO A 9 1.13 -10.37 16.52
CA PRO A 9 -0.04 -11.22 16.74
C PRO A 9 -1.36 -10.45 16.56
N THR A 10 -1.46 -9.29 17.22
CA THR A 10 -2.62 -8.39 17.13
C THR A 10 -2.84 -7.87 15.71
N PHE A 11 -1.76 -7.57 14.98
CA PHE A 11 -1.84 -7.14 13.59
C PHE A 11 -2.42 -8.24 12.68
N LYS A 12 -2.00 -9.49 12.88
CA LYS A 12 -2.53 -10.66 12.14
C LYS A 12 -4.02 -10.87 12.43
N GLU A 13 -4.40 -10.86 13.70
CA GLU A 13 -5.79 -11.07 14.13
C GLU A 13 -6.74 -10.02 13.53
N LYS A 14 -6.33 -8.74 13.53
CA LYS A 14 -7.12 -7.64 12.93
C LYS A 14 -7.18 -7.68 11.40
N ASN A 15 -6.33 -8.48 10.74
CA ASN A 15 -6.22 -8.54 9.29
C ASN A 15 -6.26 -9.99 8.76
N PRO A 16 -7.37 -10.72 8.96
CA PRO A 16 -7.49 -12.12 8.54
C PRO A 16 -7.38 -12.31 7.01
N GLN A 17 -7.59 -11.24 6.23
CA GLN A 17 -7.43 -11.26 4.78
C GLN A 17 -5.97 -11.27 4.29
N LEU A 18 -5.00 -11.06 5.20
CA LEU A 18 -3.58 -11.03 4.86
C LEU A 18 -2.91 -12.36 5.20
N GLU A 19 -2.09 -12.85 4.26
CA GLU A 19 -1.09 -13.85 4.57
C GLU A 19 0.15 -13.15 5.12
N VAL A 20 0.55 -13.50 6.36
CA VAL A 20 1.69 -12.88 7.03
C VAL A 20 2.71 -13.94 7.39
N VAL A 21 3.77 -14.00 6.58
CA VAL A 21 4.90 -14.93 6.71
C VAL A 21 6.07 -14.22 7.39
N THR A 22 6.77 -14.93 8.28
CA THR A 22 7.95 -14.44 8.98
C THR A 22 9.15 -15.29 8.60
N GLU A 23 10.17 -14.67 8.03
CA GLU A 23 11.40 -15.34 7.61
C GLU A 23 12.61 -14.74 8.33
N LEU A 24 13.50 -15.60 8.84
CA LEU A 24 14.76 -15.18 9.46
C LEU A 24 15.86 -15.13 8.40
N ILE A 25 16.33 -13.92 8.09
CA ILE A 25 17.44 -13.71 7.15
C ILE A 25 18.67 -13.25 7.95
N ARG A 26 19.71 -14.10 8.00
CA ARG A 26 20.94 -13.81 8.74
C ARG A 26 21.84 -12.83 7.98
N GLY A 27 22.50 -11.92 8.70
CA GLY A 27 23.49 -10.99 8.13
C GLY A 27 22.90 -9.85 7.30
N GLN A 28 21.59 -9.64 7.33
CA GLN A 28 20.90 -8.59 6.58
C GLN A 28 20.13 -7.64 7.51
N HIS A 29 19.94 -6.40 7.07
CA HIS A 29 19.05 -5.48 7.79
C HIS A 29 17.60 -5.97 7.72
N PRO A 30 16.83 -5.83 8.81
CA PRO A 30 15.44 -6.24 8.84
C PRO A 30 14.62 -5.35 7.90
N HIS A 31 13.68 -5.95 7.18
CA HIS A 31 12.78 -5.25 6.27
C HIS A 31 11.39 -5.91 6.28
N LEU A 32 10.40 -5.11 5.92
CA LEU A 32 9.05 -5.58 5.60
C LEU A 32 8.91 -5.67 4.09
N LYS A 33 8.26 -6.73 3.61
CA LYS A 33 7.92 -6.91 2.20
C LYS A 33 6.42 -7.13 2.04
N GLY A 34 5.79 -6.31 1.21
CA GLY A 34 4.38 -6.44 0.85
C GLY A 34 4.25 -6.96 -0.58
N PHE A 35 3.51 -8.05 -0.76
CA PHE A 35 3.14 -8.60 -2.06
C PHE A 35 1.68 -8.25 -2.38
N TYR A 36 1.43 -7.82 -3.62
CA TYR A 36 0.12 -7.33 -4.02
C TYR A 36 -0.47 -8.18 -5.14
N LYS A 37 -1.81 -8.22 -5.24
CA LYS A 37 -2.53 -8.98 -6.28
C LYS A 37 -2.15 -8.59 -7.71
N ASN A 38 -1.68 -7.35 -7.91
CA ASN A 38 -1.18 -6.87 -9.20
C ASN A 38 0.26 -7.33 -9.52
N LYS A 39 0.81 -8.30 -8.76
CA LYS A 39 2.15 -8.88 -8.87
C LYS A 39 3.31 -7.92 -8.55
N ASN A 40 3.02 -6.71 -8.09
CA ASN A 40 4.06 -5.82 -7.60
C ASN A 40 4.44 -6.19 -6.17
N GLU A 41 5.67 -5.84 -5.81
CA GLU A 41 6.17 -5.90 -4.44
C GLU A 41 6.58 -4.49 -3.95
N ARG A 42 6.54 -4.30 -2.63
CA ARG A 42 7.14 -3.13 -1.98
C ARG A 42 7.94 -3.57 -0.77
N VAL A 43 9.15 -3.02 -0.66
CA VAL A 43 10.07 -3.29 0.44
C VAL A 43 10.30 -2.02 1.25
N VAL A 44 10.31 -2.14 2.57
CA VAL A 44 10.63 -1.06 3.50
C VAL A 44 11.66 -1.59 4.51
N CYS A 45 12.83 -0.97 4.55
CA CYS A 45 13.83 -1.25 5.58
C CYS A 45 13.34 -0.71 6.92
N VAL A 46 13.46 -1.52 7.98
CA VAL A 46 13.01 -1.16 9.34
C VAL A 46 14.13 -1.22 10.38
N LYS A 47 15.38 -1.12 9.90
CA LYS A 47 16.56 -1.07 10.78
C LYS A 47 16.43 0.10 11.78
N ASN A 48 16.71 -0.17 13.05
CA ASN A 48 16.75 0.82 14.14
C ASN A 48 15.43 1.58 14.36
N MET A 49 14.28 1.04 13.92
CA MET A 49 12.96 1.60 14.19
C MET A 49 12.37 1.01 15.48
N THR A 50 11.49 1.76 16.14
CA THR A 50 10.73 1.27 17.30
C THR A 50 9.59 0.36 16.83
N PRO A 51 9.00 -0.47 17.72
CA PRO A 51 7.86 -1.31 17.36
C PRO A 51 6.66 -0.54 16.81
N GLU A 52 6.39 0.66 17.33
CA GLU A 52 5.28 1.52 16.91
C GLU A 52 5.50 2.03 15.48
N ASP A 53 6.74 2.44 15.15
CA ASP A 53 7.10 2.84 13.80
C ASP A 53 6.98 1.67 12.81
N ILE A 54 7.42 0.47 13.21
CA ILE A 54 7.29 -0.74 12.40
C ILE A 54 5.81 -1.05 12.14
N LEU A 55 4.95 -0.94 13.16
CA LEU A 55 3.51 -1.13 13.03
C LEU A 55 2.90 -0.11 12.05
N LEU A 56 3.34 1.15 12.11
CA LEU A 56 2.91 2.18 11.17
C LEU A 56 3.27 1.81 9.72
N TYR A 57 4.50 1.35 9.47
CA TYR A 57 4.92 0.91 8.14
C TYR A 57 4.20 -0.36 7.67
N ALA A 58 3.97 -1.34 8.55
CA ALA A 58 3.15 -2.52 8.25
C ALA A 58 1.72 -2.12 7.85
N THR A 59 1.12 -1.19 8.58
CA THR A 59 -0.21 -0.64 8.30
C THR A 59 -0.24 0.11 6.96
N ARG A 60 0.81 0.89 6.64
CA ARG A 60 0.95 1.55 5.33
C ARG A 60 1.04 0.54 4.19
N LEU A 61 1.80 -0.54 4.36
CA LEU A 61 1.90 -1.60 3.34
C LEU A 61 0.55 -2.30 3.14
N ARG A 62 -0.18 -2.58 4.22
CA ARG A 62 -1.54 -3.15 4.19
C ARG A 62 -2.53 -2.25 3.45
N ASN A 63 -2.49 -0.94 3.69
CA ASN A 63 -3.42 0.02 3.09
C ASN A 63 -3.03 0.42 1.65
N ALA A 64 -1.85 0.03 1.16
CA ALA A 64 -1.39 0.39 -0.17
C ALA A 64 -2.03 -0.50 -1.26
N LEU A 65 -2.19 0.09 -2.45
CA LEU A 65 -2.73 -0.60 -3.63
C LEU A 65 -1.69 -1.43 -4.40
N GLY A 66 -0.41 -1.39 -3.99
CA GLY A 66 0.69 -2.01 -4.73
C GLY A 66 1.01 -1.33 -6.07
N ARG A 67 0.46 -0.16 -6.40
CA ARG A 67 0.83 0.58 -7.62
C ARG A 67 2.19 1.26 -7.42
N LYS A 68 2.96 1.45 -8.50
CA LYS A 68 4.18 2.29 -8.45
C LYS A 68 3.82 3.71 -8.02
N VAL A 69 4.63 4.31 -7.13
CA VAL A 69 4.44 5.71 -6.74
C VAL A 69 4.84 6.59 -7.92
N VAL A 70 3.87 7.28 -8.50
CA VAL A 70 4.05 8.20 -9.62
C VAL A 70 3.36 9.51 -9.30
N LYS A 71 3.89 10.62 -9.83
CA LYS A 71 3.26 11.94 -9.67
C LYS A 71 1.86 11.91 -10.31
N LEU A 72 0.86 12.29 -9.54
CA LEU A 72 -0.52 12.38 -10.01
C LEU A 72 -0.66 13.56 -10.98
N ARG A 73 -1.24 13.32 -12.16
CA ARG A 73 -1.50 14.37 -13.16
C ARG A 73 -2.80 15.14 -12.89
N THR A 74 -3.87 14.43 -12.53
CA THR A 74 -5.19 14.99 -12.19
C THR A 74 -5.72 14.32 -10.93
N ARG A 75 -6.41 15.09 -10.08
CA ARG A 75 -7.06 14.57 -8.87
C ARG A 75 -8.38 13.87 -9.17
N HIS A 76 -9.02 14.19 -10.28
CA HIS A 76 -10.31 13.65 -10.69
C HIS A 76 -10.16 12.83 -11.97
N VAL A 77 -10.67 11.60 -11.95
CA VAL A 77 -10.68 10.69 -13.10
C VAL A 77 -12.11 10.23 -13.32
N THR A 78 -12.72 10.63 -14.43
CA THR A 78 -14.04 10.16 -14.85
C THR A 78 -13.95 9.59 -16.26
N LYS A 79 -14.71 8.52 -16.52
CA LYS A 79 -14.90 7.98 -17.87
C LYS A 79 -16.04 8.68 -18.62
N HIS A 80 -16.91 9.39 -17.90
CA HIS A 80 -18.09 10.06 -18.43
C HIS A 80 -18.07 11.51 -17.96
N PRO A 81 -17.37 12.40 -18.69
CA PRO A 81 -17.18 13.78 -18.25
C PRO A 81 -18.41 14.68 -18.43
N SER A 82 -19.35 14.33 -19.31
CA SER A 82 -20.57 15.10 -19.55
C SER A 82 -21.78 14.18 -19.75
N VAL A 83 -22.95 14.67 -19.34
CA VAL A 83 -24.26 14.01 -19.52
C VAL A 83 -25.02 14.60 -20.72
N GLN A 84 -24.89 15.91 -20.96
CA GLN A 84 -25.63 16.63 -22.02
C GLN A 84 -24.85 16.76 -23.33
N GLY A 85 -23.75 16.02 -23.47
CA GLY A 85 -22.79 16.18 -24.55
C GLY A 85 -21.65 17.13 -24.19
N THR A 86 -20.52 16.95 -24.85
CA THR A 86 -19.42 17.91 -24.79
C THR A 86 -19.72 19.05 -25.75
N TRP A 87 -19.26 20.25 -25.45
CA TRP A 87 -19.41 21.40 -26.35
C TRP A 87 -18.88 21.06 -27.76
N THR A 88 -19.65 21.40 -28.79
CA THR A 88 -19.30 21.29 -30.22
C THR A 88 -19.82 22.50 -31.01
N THR A 89 -19.20 22.80 -32.15
CA THR A 89 -19.58 23.90 -33.05
C THR A 89 -20.82 23.56 -33.91
N ASP A 90 -21.21 22.29 -34.00
CA ASP A 90 -22.28 21.82 -34.89
C ASP A 90 -23.71 22.18 -34.43
N VAL A 91 -23.85 22.83 -33.27
CA VAL A 91 -25.15 23.24 -32.74
C VAL A 91 -25.65 24.45 -33.54
N LYS A 92 -26.67 24.22 -34.36
CA LYS A 92 -27.45 25.28 -35.01
C LYS A 92 -28.65 25.63 -34.13
N PHE A 93 -28.83 26.93 -33.89
CA PHE A 93 -29.99 27.51 -33.20
C PHE A 93 -31.14 27.77 -34.17
#